data_AF-A0A1V5RBH4-F1
#
_entry.id   AF-A0A1V5RBH4-F1
#
_cell.length_a   1.000
_cell.length_b   1.000
_cell.length_c   1.000
_cell.angle_alpha   90.00
_cell.angle_beta   90.00
_cell.angle_gamma   90.00
#
_symmetry.space_group_name_H-M   'P 1'
#
loop_
_entity.id
_entity.type
_entity.pdbx_description
1 polymer ?
#
loop_
_entity_poly.entity_id
_entity_poly.type
_entity_poly.pdbx_seq_one_letter_code
_entity_poly.pdbx_strand_id
1 'polypeptide(L)'
;MNYYDLRSDTITKPTPEMRKAIAEAEVGDDVYREDPTTTELEMLAAELTGKEAALLLTSGSMGNLIALYINGGRGNETLLSSNSHIIHHEIGSVAAIAGVLPIPIEAPKGR
;
A
#
# COMPACT_ATOMS: atom_id res chain seq x y z
N MET A 1 23.21 -23.50 -8.82
CA MET A 1 23.86 -22.18 -8.96
C MET A 1 23.09 -21.22 -8.09
N ASN A 2 23.73 -20.61 -7.08
CA ASN A 2 23.06 -19.59 -6.27
C ASN A 2 22.92 -18.33 -7.11
N TYR A 3 21.69 -17.90 -7.37
CA TYR A 3 21.38 -16.72 -8.15
C TYR A 3 21.17 -15.54 -7.20
N TYR A 4 22.07 -14.56 -7.25
CA TYR A 4 21.95 -13.32 -6.48
C TYR A 4 21.13 -12.32 -7.29
N ASP A 5 19.85 -12.18 -6.96
CA ASP A 5 18.94 -11.27 -7.63
C ASP A 5 18.89 -9.93 -6.89
N LEU A 6 19.38 -8.88 -7.52
CA LEU A 6 19.49 -7.53 -6.94
C LEU A 6 18.56 -6.52 -7.62
N ARG A 7 17.53 -6.99 -8.33
CA ARG A 7 16.62 -6.12 -9.10
C ARG A 7 15.70 -5.28 -8.22
N SER A 8 15.25 -5.84 -7.09
CA SER A 8 14.30 -5.21 -6.16
C SER A 8 14.20 -6.05 -4.88
N ASP A 9 13.73 -5.50 -3.78
CA ASP A 9 13.35 -6.23 -2.56
C ASP A 9 12.01 -6.98 -2.72
N THR A 10 11.17 -6.59 -3.68
CA THR A 10 9.88 -7.24 -3.98
C THR A 10 10.01 -8.67 -4.52
N ILE A 11 11.22 -9.11 -4.88
CA ILE A 11 11.50 -10.49 -5.31
C ILE A 11 11.58 -11.49 -4.15
N THR A 12 11.55 -10.99 -2.90
CA THR A 12 11.62 -11.81 -1.69
C THR A 12 10.56 -12.90 -1.70
N LYS A 13 10.90 -14.05 -1.10
CA LYS A 13 10.01 -15.20 -0.99
C LYS A 13 9.68 -15.46 0.48
N PRO A 14 8.45 -15.86 0.83
CA PRO A 14 8.11 -16.23 2.20
C PRO A 14 9.03 -17.32 2.74
N THR A 15 9.55 -17.12 3.96
CA THR A 15 10.35 -18.11 4.68
C THR A 15 9.50 -19.33 5.05
N PRO A 16 10.10 -20.46 5.47
CA PRO A 16 9.34 -21.62 5.96
C PRO A 16 8.38 -21.26 7.11
N GLU A 17 8.80 -20.40 8.03
CA GLU A 17 7.99 -19.95 9.17
C GLU A 17 6.81 -19.10 8.71
N MET A 18 7.03 -18.17 7.77
CA MET A 18 5.94 -17.40 7.17
C MET A 18 4.93 -18.31 6.46
N ARG A 19 5.40 -19.33 5.73
CA ARG A 19 4.52 -20.28 5.04
C ARG A 19 3.69 -21.10 6.01
N LYS A 20 4.29 -21.50 7.14
CA LYS A 20 3.59 -22.19 8.22
C LYS A 20 2.52 -21.29 8.83
N ALA A 21 2.87 -20.05 9.17
CA ALA A 21 1.92 -19.08 9.72
C ALA A 21 0.73 -18.83 8.76
N ILE A 22 0.99 -18.67 7.45
CA ILE A 22 -0.07 -18.52 6.44
C ILE A 22 -0.97 -19.76 6.39
N ALA A 23 -0.40 -20.97 6.47
CA ALA A 23 -1.16 -22.21 6.40
C ALA A 23 -1.99 -22.50 7.67
N GLU A 24 -1.57 -21.96 8.81
CA GLU A 24 -2.21 -22.16 10.11
C GLU A 24 -3.10 -20.99 10.55
N ALA A 25 -3.11 -19.88 9.79
CA ALA A 25 -3.91 -18.70 10.10
C ALA A 25 -5.40 -19.01 10.14
N GLU A 26 -6.10 -18.48 11.14
CA GLU A 26 -7.55 -18.50 11.19
C GLU A 26 -8.10 -17.45 10.22
N VAL A 27 -8.95 -17.89 9.30
CA VAL A 27 -9.47 -17.04 8.21
C VAL A 27 -10.99 -16.97 8.25
N GLY A 28 -11.53 -15.90 7.72
CA GLY A 28 -12.97 -15.64 7.63
C GLY A 28 -13.30 -14.76 6.44
N ASP A 29 -14.51 -14.21 6.43
CA ASP A 29 -14.92 -13.25 5.41
C ASP A 29 -14.59 -11.82 5.86
N ASP A 30 -13.54 -11.23 5.29
CA ASP A 30 -13.09 -9.88 5.62
C ASP A 30 -14.13 -8.79 5.23
N VAL A 31 -14.97 -9.02 4.22
CA VAL A 31 -16.03 -8.06 3.86
C VAL A 31 -17.03 -7.90 5.01
N TYR A 32 -17.30 -8.99 5.73
CA TYR A 32 -18.13 -8.99 6.94
C TYR A 32 -17.33 -8.73 8.23
N ARG A 33 -16.00 -8.51 8.13
CA ARG A 33 -15.07 -8.34 9.25
C ARG A 33 -15.03 -9.56 10.17
N GLU A 34 -15.16 -10.75 9.58
CA GLU A 34 -15.14 -12.04 10.28
C GLU A 34 -13.77 -12.73 10.16
N ASP A 35 -12.78 -12.12 9.50
CA ASP A 35 -11.41 -12.64 9.43
C ASP A 35 -10.56 -12.14 10.61
N PRO A 36 -10.23 -13.01 11.59
CA PRO A 36 -9.52 -12.60 12.80
C PRO A 36 -8.05 -12.25 12.51
N THR A 37 -7.40 -12.95 11.58
CA THR A 37 -6.00 -12.71 11.22
C THR A 37 -5.83 -11.32 10.59
N THR A 38 -6.75 -10.93 9.70
CA THR A 38 -6.74 -9.60 9.07
C THR A 38 -6.99 -8.52 10.11
N THR A 39 -7.95 -8.74 11.00
CA THR A 39 -8.25 -7.81 12.10
C THR A 39 -7.05 -7.60 13.02
N GLU A 40 -6.36 -8.67 13.42
CA GLU A 40 -5.15 -8.58 14.26
C GLU A 40 -4.03 -7.80 13.56
N LEU A 41 -3.79 -8.06 12.27
CA LEU A 41 -2.78 -7.35 11.48
C LEU A 41 -3.08 -5.84 11.41
N GLU A 42 -4.34 -5.48 11.17
CA GLU A 42 -4.77 -4.07 11.11
C GLU A 42 -4.64 -3.38 12.47
N MET A 43 -5.04 -4.04 13.56
CA MET A 43 -4.88 -3.50 14.91
C MET A 43 -3.41 -3.26 15.24
N LEU A 44 -2.54 -4.24 14.94
CA LEU A 44 -1.10 -4.11 15.15
C LEU A 44 -0.53 -2.94 14.33
N ALA A 45 -0.92 -2.79 13.06
CA ALA A 45 -0.46 -1.69 12.23
C ALA A 45 -0.92 -0.32 12.75
N ALA A 46 -2.17 -0.22 13.23
CA ALA A 46 -2.71 0.99 13.84
C ALA A 46 -1.93 1.36 15.12
N GLU A 47 -1.65 0.38 15.99
CA GLU A 47 -0.86 0.56 17.22
C GLU A 47 0.56 1.03 16.90
N LEU A 48 1.26 0.34 15.99
CA LEU A 48 2.65 0.66 15.61
C LEU A 48 2.80 2.06 15.01
N THR A 49 1.77 2.56 14.33
CA THR A 49 1.78 3.87 13.68
C THR A 49 1.13 4.99 14.49
N GLY A 50 0.54 4.66 15.65
CA GLY A 50 -0.22 5.60 16.47
C GLY A 50 -1.44 6.17 15.74
N LYS A 51 -2.07 5.38 14.88
CA LYS A 51 -3.29 5.74 14.13
C LYS A 51 -4.51 5.05 14.74
N GLU A 52 -5.67 5.64 14.52
CA GLU A 52 -6.94 5.11 15.05
C GLU A 52 -7.34 3.78 14.40
N ALA A 53 -6.95 3.58 13.13
CA ALA A 53 -7.25 2.37 12.37
C ALA A 53 -6.20 2.16 11.26
N ALA A 54 -6.15 0.93 10.74
CA ALA A 54 -5.44 0.55 9.53
C ALA A 54 -6.34 -0.34 8.66
N LEU A 55 -5.94 -0.55 7.40
CA LEU A 55 -6.66 -1.37 6.45
C LEU A 55 -5.66 -2.20 5.63
N LEU A 56 -5.84 -3.52 5.58
CA LEU A 56 -5.03 -4.39 4.71
C LEU A 56 -5.44 -4.18 3.25
N LEU A 57 -4.44 -3.97 2.39
CA LEU A 57 -4.66 -3.76 0.96
C LEU A 57 -3.76 -4.69 0.14
N THR A 58 -4.21 -5.00 -1.07
CA THR A 58 -3.54 -5.95 -1.97
C THR A 58 -2.21 -5.46 -2.53
N SER A 59 -1.94 -4.15 -2.49
CA SER A 59 -0.70 -3.55 -2.98
C SER A 59 -0.47 -2.14 -2.42
N GLY A 60 0.79 -1.69 -2.46
CA GLY A 60 1.13 -0.29 -2.14
C GLY A 60 0.45 0.72 -3.07
N SER A 61 0.31 0.40 -4.36
CA SER A 61 -0.41 1.24 -5.32
C SER A 61 -1.89 1.44 -4.95
N MET A 62 -2.56 0.39 -4.49
CA MET A 62 -3.94 0.51 -3.99
C MET A 62 -4.02 1.37 -2.73
N GLY A 63 -3.03 1.25 -1.83
CA GLY A 63 -2.91 2.10 -0.64
C GLY A 63 -2.81 3.59 -0.97
N ASN A 64 -1.90 3.94 -1.88
CA ASN A 64 -1.77 5.32 -2.35
C ASN A 64 -3.05 5.80 -3.05
N LEU A 65 -3.61 4.98 -3.93
CA LEU A 65 -4.80 5.35 -4.70
C LEU A 65 -6.02 5.62 -3.82
N ILE A 66 -6.30 4.77 -2.83
CA ILE A 66 -7.42 4.98 -1.89
C ILE A 66 -7.19 6.27 -1.09
N ALA A 67 -5.97 6.51 -0.61
CA ALA A 67 -5.65 7.74 0.11
C ALA A 67 -5.88 8.99 -0.75
N LEU A 68 -5.48 8.96 -2.02
CA LEU A 68 -5.71 10.04 -2.98
C LEU A 68 -7.21 10.22 -3.29
N TYR A 69 -7.93 9.12 -3.47
CA TYR A 69 -9.36 9.14 -3.78
C TYR A 69 -10.17 9.77 -2.63
N ILE A 70 -9.87 9.39 -1.38
CA ILE A 70 -10.57 9.88 -0.20
C ILE A 70 -10.19 11.33 0.13
N ASN A 71 -8.89 11.65 0.11
CA ASN A 71 -8.41 12.94 0.63
C ASN A 71 -8.26 14.03 -0.43
N GLY A 72 -7.97 13.66 -1.69
CA GLY A 72 -7.72 14.64 -2.74
C GLY A 72 -9.02 15.28 -3.25
N GLY A 73 -10.08 14.50 -3.43
CA GLY A 73 -11.36 14.97 -3.94
C GLY A 73 -11.35 15.26 -5.44
N ARG A 74 -12.33 14.72 -6.17
CA ARG A 74 -12.36 14.78 -7.64
C ARG A 74 -12.33 16.23 -8.15
N GLY A 75 -11.46 16.50 -9.12
CA GLY A 75 -11.26 17.82 -9.73
C GLY A 75 -10.29 18.73 -8.98
N ASN A 76 -9.84 18.36 -7.79
CA ASN A 76 -8.86 19.14 -7.04
C ASN A 76 -7.43 18.78 -7.41
N GLU A 77 -6.51 19.62 -6.93
CA GLU A 77 -5.07 19.46 -7.07
C GLU A 77 -4.47 18.69 -5.90
N THR A 78 -3.52 17.80 -6.19
CA THR A 78 -2.70 17.13 -5.19
C THR A 78 -1.22 17.38 -5.47
N LEU A 79 -0.52 18.00 -4.53
CA LEU A 79 0.93 18.19 -4.61
C LEU A 79 1.64 16.86 -4.35
N LEU A 80 2.53 16.47 -5.26
CA LEU A 80 3.31 15.23 -5.16
C LEU A 80 4.78 15.51 -5.47
N SER A 81 5.69 14.77 -4.85
CA SER A 81 7.10 14.80 -5.28
C SER A 81 7.20 14.37 -6.75
N SER A 82 7.96 15.13 -7.53
CA SER A 82 8.14 14.92 -8.97
C SER A 82 8.74 13.56 -9.31
N ASN A 83 9.41 12.91 -8.35
CA ASN A 83 10.01 11.58 -8.48
C ASN A 83 9.25 10.49 -7.70
N SER A 84 8.02 10.76 -7.26
CA SER A 84 7.24 9.80 -6.48
C SER A 84 6.77 8.60 -7.30
N HIS A 85 6.56 7.47 -6.60
CA HIS A 85 6.02 6.23 -7.18
C HIS A 85 4.63 6.45 -7.82
N ILE A 86 3.80 7.30 -7.20
CA ILE A 86 2.47 7.67 -7.69
C ILE A 86 2.53 8.27 -9.11
N ILE A 87 3.53 9.10 -9.40
CA ILE A 87 3.69 9.73 -10.71
C ILE A 87 4.23 8.72 -11.74
N HIS A 88 5.28 7.97 -11.40
CA HIS A 88 6.05 7.20 -12.39
C HIS A 88 5.64 5.73 -12.54
N HIS A 89 5.04 5.14 -11.51
CA HIS A 89 4.91 3.67 -11.40
C HIS A 89 3.48 3.20 -11.09
N GLU A 90 2.49 4.11 -11.06
CA GLU A 90 1.09 3.78 -10.77
C GLU A 90 0.14 4.09 -11.95
N ILE A 91 0.69 4.13 -13.17
CA ILE A 91 -0.05 4.13 -14.45
C ILE A 91 -1.10 5.27 -14.53
N GLY A 92 -0.77 6.43 -13.96
CA GLY A 92 -1.66 7.60 -13.97
C GLY A 92 -2.98 7.42 -13.21
N SER A 93 -3.07 6.41 -12.33
CA SER A 93 -4.29 6.10 -11.56
C SER A 93 -4.76 7.27 -10.69
N VAL A 94 -3.83 8.13 -10.23
CA VAL A 94 -4.11 9.40 -9.54
C VAL A 94 -5.08 10.29 -10.34
N ALA A 95 -4.91 10.41 -11.65
CA ALA A 95 -5.80 11.20 -12.50
C ALA A 95 -6.99 10.37 -13.01
N ALA A 96 -6.74 9.16 -13.49
CA ALA A 96 -7.75 8.36 -14.17
C ALA A 96 -8.83 7.80 -13.21
N ILE A 97 -8.44 7.43 -11.99
CA ILE A 97 -9.31 6.76 -11.02
C ILE A 97 -9.65 7.69 -9.85
N ALA A 98 -8.63 8.25 -9.18
CA ALA A 98 -8.87 9.22 -8.10
C ALA A 98 -9.44 10.54 -8.60
N GLY A 99 -9.27 10.86 -9.89
CA GLY A 99 -9.87 12.05 -10.48
C GLY A 99 -9.24 13.34 -9.97
N VAL A 100 -8.01 13.29 -9.46
CA VAL A 100 -7.29 14.46 -8.94
C VAL A 100 -6.21 14.87 -9.93
N LEU A 101 -5.93 16.17 -10.01
CA LEU A 101 -4.85 16.72 -10.83
C LEU A 101 -3.52 16.63 -10.05
N PRO A 102 -2.58 15.75 -10.44
CA PRO A 102 -1.28 15.71 -9.80
C PRO A 102 -0.45 16.95 -10.18
N ILE A 103 0.03 17.68 -9.18
CA ILE A 103 0.96 18.80 -9.35
C ILE A 103 2.34 18.35 -8.84
N PRO A 104 3.27 17.98 -9.75
CA PRO A 104 4.60 17.56 -9.35
C PRO A 104 5.43 18.74 -8.86
N ILE A 105 6.02 18.60 -7.67
CA ILE A 105 6.94 19.56 -7.07
C ILE A 105 8.29 18.92 -6.79
N GLU A 106 9.37 19.69 -6.86
CA GLU A 106 10.69 19.20 -6.47
C GLU A 106 10.74 19.04 -4.95
N ALA A 107 11.03 17.83 -4.48
CA ALA A 107 11.18 17.52 -3.05
C ALA A 107 12.66 17.19 -2.75
N PRO A 108 13.29 17.84 -1.76
CA PRO A 108 14.66 17.53 -1.38
C PRO A 108 14.78 16.05 -0.98
N LYS A 109 15.72 15.32 -1.61
CA LYS A 109 16.01 13.88 -1.40
C LYS A 109 15.05 12.88 -2.06
N GLY A 110 14.21 13.29 -3.01
CA GLY A 110 13.46 12.35 -3.85
C GLY A 110 12.40 11.53 -3.11
N ARG A 111 12.00 11.98 -1.91
CA ARG A 111 10.82 11.55 -1.18
C ARG A 111 10.15 12.78 -0.61
#